data_AF-A0A8I0H9G4-F1
#
_entry.id   AF-A0A8I0H9G4-F1
#
_cell.length_a   1.000
_cell.length_b   1.000
_cell.length_c   1.000
_cell.angle_alpha   90.00
_cell.angle_beta   90.00
_cell.angle_gamma   90.00
#
_symmetry.space_group_name_H-M   'P 1'
#
loop_
_entity.id
_entity.type
_entity.pdbx_description
1 polymer ?
#
loop_
_entity_poly.entity_id
_entity_poly.type
_entity_poly.pdbx_seq_one_letter_code
_entity_poly.pdbx_strand_id
1 'polypeptide(L)'
;IIFVGPSGCGKSTTLRMIAGLEDISSGELYIDGKLVNDVEPKDRDIAMVFQNYALYPHMSVYDNMAFGLKLRKTPKDEIDKKV
;
A
#
# COMPACT_ATOMS: atom_id res chain seq x y z
N ILE A 1 6.60 -13.35 -3.15
CA ILE A 1 6.17 -14.39 -2.18
C ILE A 1 4.68 -14.63 -2.38
N ILE A 2 4.19 -15.87 -2.24
CA ILE A 2 2.76 -16.20 -2.37
C ILE A 2 2.27 -16.74 -1.03
N PHE A 3 1.19 -16.17 -0.49
CA PHE A 3 0.47 -16.73 0.66
C PHE A 3 -0.70 -17.58 0.17
N VAL A 4 -0.69 -18.88 0.47
CA VAL A 4 -1.73 -19.84 0.07
C VAL A 4 -2.31 -20.55 1.29
N GLY A 5 -3.62 -20.79 1.29
CA GLY A 5 -4.32 -21.48 2.36
C GLY A 5 -5.84 -21.27 2.30
N PRO A 6 -6.64 -21.99 3.10
CA PRO A 6 -8.10 -21.89 3.12
C PRO A 6 -8.64 -20.49 3.42
N SER A 7 -9.93 -20.24 3.14
CA SER A 7 -10.57 -18.99 3.58
C SER A 7 -10.47 -18.85 5.11
N GLY A 8 -10.21 -17.63 5.60
CA GLY A 8 -10.06 -17.36 7.03
C GLY A 8 -8.70 -17.72 7.65
N CYS A 9 -7.74 -18.27 6.91
CA CYS A 9 -6.43 -18.65 7.47
C CYS A 9 -5.44 -17.47 7.73
N GLY A 10 -5.92 -16.22 7.72
CA GLY A 10 -5.10 -15.04 8.08
C GLY A 10 -4.29 -14.38 6.96
N LYS A 11 -4.33 -14.85 5.70
CA LYS A 11 -3.53 -14.27 4.59
C LYS A 11 -3.68 -12.76 4.44
N SER A 12 -4.94 -12.29 4.38
CA SER A 12 -5.25 -10.87 4.20
C SER A 12 -4.87 -10.05 5.43
N THR A 13 -5.05 -10.61 6.63
CA THR A 13 -4.61 -10.02 7.90
C THR A 13 -3.10 -9.84 7.92
N THR A 14 -2.32 -10.85 7.52
CA THR A 14 -0.86 -10.73 7.41
C THR A 14 -0.43 -9.68 6.39
N LEU A 15 -1.07 -9.64 5.21
CA LEU A 15 -0.78 -8.60 4.22
C LEU A 15 -1.11 -7.19 4.74
N ARG A 16 -2.19 -7.04 5.50
CA ARG A 16 -2.56 -5.76 6.13
C ARG A 16 -1.59 -5.34 7.22
N MET A 17 -1.10 -6.27 8.04
CA MET A 17 -0.05 -5.99 9.02
C MET A 17 1.26 -5.53 8.37
N ILE A 18 1.67 -6.17 7.26
CA ILE A 18 2.82 -5.73 6.47
C ILE A 18 2.59 -4.32 5.92
N ALA A 19 1.38 -4.06 5.39
CA ALA A 19 0.97 -2.75 4.88
C ALA A 19 0.85 -1.65 5.95
N GLY A 20 0.82 -2.02 7.24
CA GLY A 20 0.56 -1.11 8.36
C GLY A 20 -0.91 -0.73 8.54
N LEU A 21 -1.81 -1.45 7.88
CA LEU A 21 -3.26 -1.25 7.96
C LEU A 21 -3.90 -2.01 9.14
N GLU A 22 -3.09 -2.80 9.85
CA GLU A 22 -3.48 -3.59 11.01
C GLU A 22 -2.27 -3.71 11.95
N ASP A 23 -2.49 -3.64 13.26
CA ASP A 23 -1.42 -3.62 14.25
C ASP A 23 -0.84 -5.02 14.48
N ILE A 24 0.47 -5.10 14.66
CA ILE A 24 1.18 -6.34 15.00
C ILE A 24 1.14 -6.51 16.51
N SER A 25 0.44 -7.52 17.01
CA SER A 25 0.31 -7.73 18.45
C SER A 25 1.63 -8.15 19.13
N SER A 26 2.50 -8.87 18.42
CA SER A 26 3.81 -9.29 18.93
C SER A 26 4.75 -9.67 17.78
N GLY A 27 6.06 -9.64 18.04
CA GLY A 27 7.09 -9.91 17.05
C GLY A 27 7.55 -8.66 16.32
N GLU A 28 8.50 -8.82 15.42
CA GLU A 28 9.20 -7.71 14.77
C GLU A 28 9.02 -7.83 13.25
N LEU A 29 8.66 -6.70 12.61
CA LEU A 29 8.60 -6.56 11.17
C LEU A 29 9.72 -5.62 10.73
N TYR A 30 10.58 -6.14 9.85
CA TYR A 30 11.66 -5.37 9.24
C TYR A 30 11.39 -5.18 7.75
N ILE A 31 11.54 -3.95 7.28
CA ILE A 31 11.58 -3.60 5.85
C ILE A 31 12.91 -2.90 5.62
N ASP A 32 13.70 -3.42 4.66
CA ASP A 32 15.05 -2.92 4.36
C ASP A 32 15.95 -2.76 5.61
N GLY A 33 15.84 -3.71 6.54
CA GLY A 33 16.61 -3.73 7.79
C GLY A 33 16.13 -2.74 8.86
N LYS A 34 15.08 -1.94 8.60
CA LYS A 34 14.47 -1.04 9.57
C LYS A 34 13.29 -1.71 10.27
N LEU A 35 13.23 -1.63 11.60
CA LEU A 35 12.05 -2.03 12.38
C LEU A 35 10.89 -1.07 12.07
N VAL A 36 9.78 -1.60 11.57
CA VAL A 36 8.65 -0.79 11.07
C VAL A 36 7.32 -1.02 11.79
N ASN A 37 7.30 -1.76 12.92
CA ASN A 37 6.09 -2.02 13.68
C ASN A 37 5.25 -0.76 13.94
N ASP A 38 5.91 0.33 14.36
CA ASP A 38 5.26 1.61 14.70
C ASP A 38 5.35 2.67 13.60
N VAL A 39 5.77 2.29 12.38
CA VAL A 39 5.86 3.22 11.24
C VAL A 39 4.50 3.29 10.55
N GLU A 40 4.00 4.50 10.31
CA GLU A 40 2.74 4.72 9.59
C GLU A 40 2.79 4.14 8.16
N PRO A 41 1.68 3.61 7.61
CA PRO A 41 1.64 3.00 6.27
C PRO A 41 2.29 3.82 5.17
N LYS A 42 2.07 5.14 5.19
CA LYS A 42 2.56 6.09 4.18
C LYS A 42 4.10 6.18 4.16
N ASP A 43 4.74 5.91 5.30
CA ASP A 43 6.18 6.03 5.52
C ASP A 43 6.90 4.67 5.43
N ARG A 44 6.17 3.58 5.15
CA ARG A 44 6.73 2.23 4.92
C ARG A 44 7.23 2.00 3.49
N ASP A 45 7.00 2.96 2.59
CA ASP A 45 7.37 2.92 1.17
C ASP A 45 6.91 1.64 0.43
N ILE A 46 5.67 1.21 0.71
CA ILE A 46 5.04 0.05 0.08
C ILE A 46 3.76 0.45 -0.65
N ALA A 47 3.51 -0.18 -1.80
CA ALA A 47 2.28 -0.02 -2.56
C ALA A 47 1.41 -1.27 -2.39
N MET A 48 0.14 -1.08 -2.01
CA MET A 48 -0.83 -2.17 -1.85
C MET A 48 -1.98 -2.03 -2.84
N VAL A 49 -2.34 -3.14 -3.49
CA VAL A 49 -3.54 -3.26 -4.32
C VAL A 49 -4.57 -4.10 -3.57
N PHE A 50 -5.77 -3.55 -3.40
CA PHE A 50 -6.83 -4.20 -2.63
C PHE A 50 -7.61 -5.22 -3.47
N GLN A 51 -8.13 -6.25 -2.81
CA GLN A 51 -8.97 -7.28 -3.42
C GLN A 51 -10.26 -6.71 -4.02
N ASN A 52 -10.85 -5.71 -3.36
CA ASN A 52 -11.95 -4.93 -3.90
C ASN A 52 -11.37 -3.64 -4.47
N TYR A 53 -11.76 -3.29 -5.71
CA TYR A 53 -11.21 -2.11 -6.40
C TYR A 53 -11.45 -0.83 -5.59
N ALA A 54 -10.36 -0.22 -5.14
CA ALA A 54 -10.36 1.06 -4.43
C ALA A 54 -10.09 2.21 -5.41
N LEU A 55 -10.85 2.25 -6.52
CA LEU A 55 -10.78 3.33 -7.49
C LEU A 55 -11.69 4.49 -7.07
N TYR A 56 -11.30 5.72 -7.39
CA TYR A 56 -12.15 6.89 -7.22
C TYR A 56 -13.10 7.00 -8.42
N PRO A 57 -14.40 6.69 -8.26
CA PRO A 57 -15.34 6.57 -9.39
C PRO A 57 -15.65 7.91 -10.07
N HIS A 58 -15.40 9.02 -9.38
CA HIS A 58 -15.57 10.38 -9.89
C HIS A 58 -14.31 10.92 -10.58
N MET A 59 -13.26 10.12 -10.74
CA MET A 59 -12.00 10.49 -11.37
C MET A 59 -11.82 9.71 -12.69
N SER A 60 -11.16 10.34 -13.67
CA SER A 60 -10.75 9.65 -14.90
C SER A 60 -9.70 8.56 -14.59
N VAL A 61 -9.42 7.69 -15.56
CA VAL A 61 -8.34 6.69 -15.44
C VAL A 61 -6.99 7.38 -15.17
N TYR A 62 -6.69 8.43 -15.94
CA TYR A 62 -5.47 9.23 -15.75
C TYR A 62 -5.42 9.81 -14.34
N ASP A 63 -6.52 10.39 -13.85
CA ASP A 63 -6.54 11.00 -12.51
C ASP A 63 -6.38 9.97 -11.39
N ASN A 64 -6.94 8.77 -11.55
CA ASN A 64 -6.73 7.66 -10.61
C ASN A 64 -5.24 7.25 -10.56
N MET A 65 -4.59 7.11 -11.72
CA MET A 65 -3.17 6.74 -11.81
C MET A 65 -2.24 7.86 -11.30
N ALA A 66 -2.57 9.12 -11.59
CA ALA A 66 -1.80 10.28 -11.17
C ALA A 66 -2.00 10.67 -9.69
N PHE A 67 -3.06 10.19 -9.04
CA PHE A 67 -3.47 10.63 -7.70
C PHE A 67 -2.36 10.54 -6.66
N GLY A 68 -1.66 9.40 -6.59
CA GLY A 68 -0.56 9.20 -5.64
C GLY A 68 0.61 10.16 -5.88
N LEU A 69 0.92 10.47 -7.14
CA LEU A 69 1.98 11.41 -7.50
C LEU A 69 1.60 12.86 -7.20
N LYS A 70 0.31 13.24 -7.42
CA LYS A 70 -0.24 14.55 -7.05
C LYS A 70 -0.17 14.77 -5.53
N LEU A 71 -0.51 13.76 -4.71
CA LEU A 71 -0.39 13.83 -3.25
C LEU A 71 1.06 14.02 -2.77
N ARG A 72 2.02 13.42 -3.48
CA ARG A 72 3.46 13.61 -3.25
C ARG A 72 4.01 14.95 -3.78
N LYS A 73 3.15 15.83 -4.31
CA LYS A 73 3.51 17.13 -4.92
C LYS A 73 4.53 17.00 -6.07
N THR A 74 4.44 15.91 -6.83
CA THR A 74 5.29 15.69 -8.00
C THR A 74 4.96 16.74 -9.08
N PRO A 75 5.96 17.34 -9.75
CA PRO A 75 5.72 18.28 -10.86
C PRO A 75 4.86 17.66 -11.96
N LYS A 76 3.97 18.48 -12.57
CA LYS A 76 2.98 17.99 -13.54
C LYS A 76 3.64 17.34 -14.77
N ASP A 77 4.73 17.92 -15.24
CA ASP A 77 5.50 17.40 -16.38
C ASP A 77 6.16 16.04 -16.08
N GLU A 78 6.52 15.76 -14.83
CA GLU A 78 6.96 14.43 -14.41
C GLU A 78 5.80 13.44 -14.29
N ILE A 79 4.64 13.88 -13.82
CA ILE A 79 3.43 13.03 -13.75
C ILE A 79 3.01 12.61 -15.16
N ASP A 80 2.96 13.54 -16.10
CA ASP A 80 2.58 13.30 -17.50
C ASP A 80 3.53 12.34 -18.23
N LYS A 81 4.76 12.19 -17.76
CA LYS A 81 5.72 11.19 -18.29
C LYS A 81 5.58 9.81 -17.65
N LYS A 82 5.04 9.73 -16.43
CA LYS A 82 4.97 8.50 -15.63
C LYS A 82 3.63 7.76 -15.76
N VAL A 83 2.60 8.43 -16.28
CA VAL A 83 1.23 7.92 -16.47
C VAL A 83 0.91 7.84 -17.95
#